data_AF-A0A925MPI4-F1
#
_entry.id   AF-A0A925MPI4-F1
#
_cell.length_a   1.000
_cell.length_b   1.000
_cell.length_c   1.000
_cell.angle_alpha   90.00
_cell.angle_beta   90.00
_cell.angle_gamma   90.00
#
_symmetry.space_group_name_H-M   'P 1'
#
loop_
_entity.id
_entity.type
_entity.pdbx_description
1 polymer ?
#
loop_
_entity_poly.entity_id
_entity_poly.type
_entity_poly.pdbx_seq_one_letter_code
_entity_poly.pdbx_strand_id
1 'polypeptide(L)'
;ASQNNIISTSTEIVSTSTIKTKTNSGVASKVKVYFSDAPIMQKIAYCESRNRQYSKDGSTLRGVVNSRDVGIFQVNERYHLGDSKKMGIDIHTVDGNLEYARHLYESQGTQPWSSSRPCWGNYEKLAIK
;
A
#
# COMPACT_ATOMS: atom_id res chain seq x y z
N ALA A 1 38.21 21.52 49.38
CA ALA A 1 38.46 20.58 48.27
C ALA A 1 37.34 19.53 48.32
N SER A 2 36.37 19.50 47.39
CA SER A 2 36.41 18.81 46.08
C SER A 2 36.77 17.31 46.28
N GLN A 3 36.00 16.27 45.91
CA GLN A 3 34.90 16.09 44.94
C GLN A 3 34.11 14.79 45.24
N ASN A 4 32.82 14.73 44.84
CA ASN A 4 32.09 13.74 44.00
C ASN A 4 32.55 12.26 43.98
N ASN A 5 31.76 11.22 43.67
CA ASN A 5 30.34 10.92 43.42
C ASN A 5 30.33 9.42 42.97
N ILE A 6 29.15 8.86 42.74
CA ILE A 6 28.79 7.72 41.88
C ILE A 6 28.51 6.39 42.61
N ILE A 7 27.21 6.19 42.84
CA ILE A 7 26.54 4.92 43.13
C ILE A 7 26.55 4.05 41.88
N SER A 8 26.90 2.78 42.06
CA SER A 8 26.97 1.75 41.03
C SER A 8 25.86 0.70 41.20
N THR A 9 25.47 0.12 40.06
CA THR A 9 24.77 -1.17 39.85
C THR A 9 23.28 -1.20 40.20
N SER A 10 22.33 -1.70 39.39
CA SER A 10 22.38 -2.73 38.35
C SER A 10 21.18 -2.59 37.39
N THR A 11 21.43 -2.85 36.10
CA THR A 11 20.63 -3.70 35.20
C THR A 11 19.10 -3.51 35.14
N GLU A 12 18.64 -2.77 34.13
CA GLU A 12 17.70 -3.29 33.12
C GLU A 12 18.01 -2.62 31.78
N ILE A 13 18.70 -3.35 30.91
CA ILE A 13 18.90 -2.95 29.52
C ILE A 13 17.56 -3.16 28.83
N VAL A 14 16.74 -2.10 28.78
CA VAL A 14 15.51 -2.08 27.99
C VAL A 14 15.92 -2.39 26.56
N SER A 15 15.59 -3.60 26.13
CA SER A 15 15.87 -4.07 24.79
C SER A 15 15.15 -3.16 23.81
N THR A 16 15.91 -2.29 23.16
CA THR A 16 15.48 -1.48 22.03
C THR A 16 15.09 -2.42 20.91
N SER A 17 13.87 -2.95 20.95
CA SER A 17 13.24 -3.58 19.81
C SER A 17 12.88 -2.45 18.87
N THR A 18 13.78 -2.15 17.94
CA THR A 18 13.53 -1.28 16.79
C THR A 18 12.24 -1.78 16.12
N ILE A 19 11.12 -1.08 16.33
CA ILE A 19 9.86 -1.38 15.65
C ILE A 19 10.15 -1.21 14.16
N LYS A 20 10.27 -2.33 13.44
CA LYS A 20 10.43 -2.37 11.99
C LYS A 20 9.10 -1.92 11.38
N THR A 21 8.88 -0.61 11.30
CA THR A 21 7.66 -0.05 10.73
C THR A 21 7.59 -0.42 9.25
N LYS A 22 6.41 -0.83 8.77
CA LYS A 22 6.18 -1.09 7.35
C LYS A 22 6.35 0.23 6.60
N THR A 23 7.23 0.27 5.60
CA THR A 23 7.52 1.50 4.83
C THR A 23 7.10 1.36 3.37
N ASN A 24 6.96 2.49 2.68
CA ASN A 24 6.69 2.53 1.24
C ASN A 24 7.95 2.40 0.38
N SER A 25 9.11 2.11 0.99
CA SER A 25 10.36 1.92 0.25
C SER A 25 10.20 0.75 -0.75
N GLY A 26 10.49 1.01 -2.02
CA GLY A 26 10.41 0.00 -3.09
C GLY A 26 8.99 -0.27 -3.65
N VAL A 27 7.92 0.31 -3.09
CA VAL A 27 6.55 0.04 -3.58
C VAL A 27 6.37 0.46 -5.04
N ALA A 28 6.83 1.66 -5.41
CA ALA A 28 6.74 2.13 -6.80
C ALA A 28 7.52 1.23 -7.78
N SER A 29 8.71 0.76 -7.39
CA SER A 29 9.49 -0.19 -8.20
C SER A 29 8.75 -1.52 -8.36
N LYS A 30 8.13 -2.01 -7.29
CA LYS A 30 7.36 -3.26 -7.32
C LYS A 30 6.12 -3.14 -8.20
N VAL A 31 5.38 -2.03 -8.13
CA VAL A 31 4.26 -1.72 -9.05
C VAL A 31 4.74 -1.74 -10.50
N LYS A 32 5.86 -1.08 -10.80
CA LYS A 32 6.43 -1.02 -12.15
C LYS A 32 6.78 -2.41 -12.71
N VAL A 33 7.38 -3.27 -11.89
CA VAL A 33 7.74 -4.64 -12.29
C VAL A 33 6.49 -5.51 -12.45
N TYR A 34 5.59 -5.48 -11.47
CA TYR A 34 4.39 -6.33 -11.42
C TYR A 34 3.40 -6.03 -12.55
N PHE A 35 3.30 -4.76 -12.95
CA PHE A 35 2.44 -4.28 -14.05
C PHE A 35 3.25 -3.84 -15.27
N SER A 36 4.36 -4.52 -15.57
CA SER A 36 5.19 -4.21 -16.74
C SER A 36 4.47 -4.45 -18.07
N ASP A 37 3.54 -5.40 -18.09
CA ASP A 37 2.61 -5.75 -19.16
C ASP A 37 1.40 -4.81 -19.27
N ALA A 38 1.02 -4.13 -18.18
CA ALA A 38 -0.15 -3.25 -18.12
C ALA A 38 0.22 -1.82 -17.63
N PRO A 39 0.86 -0.98 -18.46
CA PRO A 39 1.35 0.33 -18.03
C PRO A 39 0.27 1.27 -17.49
N ILE A 40 -1.00 1.11 -17.89
CA ILE A 40 -2.13 1.87 -17.33
C ILE A 40 -2.28 1.64 -15.82
N MET A 41 -2.03 0.41 -15.33
CA MET A 41 -2.15 0.08 -13.90
C MET A 41 -1.08 0.79 -13.07
N GLN A 42 0.10 1.05 -13.63
CA GLN A 42 1.13 1.86 -12.97
C GLN A 42 0.66 3.31 -12.78
N LYS A 43 -0.10 3.86 -13.75
CA LYS A 43 -0.68 5.20 -13.66
C LYS A 43 -1.83 5.24 -12.64
N ILE A 44 -2.69 4.23 -12.65
CA ILE A 44 -3.77 4.10 -11.66
C ILE A 44 -3.19 4.03 -10.25
N ALA A 45 -2.21 3.17 -9.97
CA ALA A 45 -1.55 3.10 -8.66
C ALA A 45 -1.00 4.46 -8.18
N TYR A 46 -0.43 5.24 -9.10
CA TYR A 46 0.03 6.59 -8.78
C TYR A 46 -1.14 7.54 -8.47
N CYS A 47 -2.22 7.50 -9.26
CA CYS A 47 -3.40 8.33 -9.06
C CYS A 47 -4.15 8.00 -7.76
N GLU A 48 -4.23 6.72 -7.39
CA GLU A 48 -4.95 6.25 -6.21
C GLU A 48 -4.22 6.57 -4.90
N SER A 49 -2.91 6.32 -4.83
CA SER A 49 -2.18 6.40 -3.56
C SER A 49 -0.85 7.13 -3.63
N ARG A 50 -0.38 7.48 -4.84
CA ARG A 50 1.01 7.87 -5.15
C ARG A 50 1.98 6.73 -4.83
N ASN A 51 1.59 5.50 -5.18
CA ASN A 51 2.34 4.26 -4.90
C ASN A 51 2.62 4.03 -3.40
N ARG A 52 1.61 4.24 -2.55
CA ARG A 52 1.74 4.04 -1.11
C ARG A 52 0.80 2.93 -0.64
N GLN A 53 1.34 1.97 0.09
CA GLN A 53 0.56 0.97 0.82
C GLN A 53 0.34 1.37 2.28
N TYR A 54 1.26 2.12 2.88
CA TYR A 54 1.28 2.39 4.31
C TYR A 54 1.25 3.89 4.66
N SER A 55 0.67 4.19 5.82
CA SER A 55 0.75 5.47 6.52
C SER A 55 2.11 5.66 7.18
N LYS A 56 2.36 6.85 7.76
CA LYS A 56 3.65 7.18 8.40
C LYS A 56 3.98 6.29 9.61
N ASP A 57 2.95 5.80 10.29
CA ASP A 57 3.02 4.89 11.43
C ASP A 57 3.14 3.41 11.02
N GLY A 58 3.11 3.11 9.71
CA GLY A 58 3.15 1.75 9.18
C GLY A 58 1.78 1.06 9.12
N SER A 59 0.69 1.72 9.49
CA SER A 59 -0.67 1.20 9.25
C SER A 59 -0.95 1.13 7.74
N THR A 60 -1.90 0.29 7.32
CA THR A 60 -2.38 0.34 5.93
C THR A 60 -2.93 1.73 5.63
N LEU A 61 -2.59 2.27 4.45
CA LEU A 61 -3.09 3.54 3.96
C LEU A 61 -4.59 3.43 3.73
N ARG A 62 -5.34 4.42 4.25
CA ARG A 62 -6.79 4.54 4.07
C ARG A 62 -7.14 5.78 3.26
N GLY A 63 -8.19 5.69 2.46
CA GLY A 63 -8.72 6.79 1.67
C GLY A 63 -9.21 7.95 2.54
N VAL A 64 -9.09 9.16 1.99
CA VAL A 64 -9.48 10.40 2.68
C VAL A 64 -11.01 10.56 2.71
N VAL A 65 -11.67 10.26 1.59
CA VAL A 65 -13.13 10.38 1.46
C VAL A 65 -13.84 9.14 2.03
N ASN A 66 -13.30 7.96 1.76
CA ASN A 66 -13.82 6.70 2.26
C ASN A 66 -12.69 5.89 2.89
N SER A 67 -12.75 5.73 4.21
CA SER A 67 -11.72 5.01 4.98
C SER A 67 -11.66 3.51 4.70
N ARG A 68 -12.62 2.99 3.93
CA ARG A 68 -12.65 1.61 3.42
C ARG A 68 -11.82 1.41 2.16
N ASP A 69 -11.36 2.47 1.50
CA ASP A 69 -10.44 2.35 0.38
C ASP A 69 -9.02 2.15 0.91
N VAL A 70 -8.38 1.02 0.58
CA VAL A 70 -7.10 0.63 1.19
C VAL A 70 -5.95 0.45 0.19
N GLY A 71 -4.77 0.89 0.62
CA GLY A 71 -3.50 0.56 -0.02
C GLY A 71 -3.25 1.22 -1.38
N ILE A 72 -2.37 0.59 -2.16
CA ILE A 72 -1.79 1.11 -3.42
C ILE A 72 -2.87 1.48 -4.44
N PHE A 73 -3.86 0.61 -4.60
CA PHE A 73 -4.96 0.74 -5.56
C PHE A 73 -6.28 1.19 -4.93
N GLN A 74 -6.27 1.61 -3.65
CA GLN A 74 -7.46 2.11 -2.96
C GLN A 74 -8.67 1.15 -3.10
N VAL A 75 -8.41 -0.14 -2.90
CA VAL A 75 -9.43 -1.20 -3.03
C VAL A 75 -10.45 -1.04 -1.90
N ASN A 76 -11.74 -0.98 -2.23
CA ASN A 76 -12.79 -0.76 -1.24
C ASN A 76 -13.13 -2.04 -0.44
N GLU A 77 -12.88 -2.04 0.86
CA GLU A 77 -13.13 -3.18 1.76
C GLU A 77 -14.60 -3.65 1.75
N ARG A 78 -15.57 -2.74 1.56
CA ARG A 78 -17.00 -3.11 1.58
C ARG A 78 -17.34 -4.10 0.47
N TYR A 79 -16.76 -3.92 -0.71
CA TYR A 79 -17.09 -4.71 -1.90
C TYR A 79 -16.12 -5.86 -2.10
N HIS A 80 -14.87 -5.72 -1.65
CA HIS A 80 -13.78 -6.58 -2.10
C HIS A 80 -13.12 -7.40 -0.99
N LEU A 81 -13.32 -7.07 0.28
CA LEU A 81 -12.68 -7.80 1.39
C LEU A 81 -13.18 -9.25 1.49
N GLY A 82 -14.47 -9.48 1.22
CA GLY A 82 -15.04 -10.83 1.26
C GLY A 82 -14.44 -11.74 0.20
N ASP A 83 -14.36 -11.25 -1.04
CA ASP A 83 -13.88 -12.06 -2.17
C ASP A 83 -12.36 -12.23 -2.15
N SER A 84 -11.60 -11.19 -1.82
CA SER A 84 -10.15 -11.32 -1.63
C SER A 84 -9.79 -12.39 -0.59
N LYS A 85 -10.50 -12.44 0.55
CA LYS A 85 -10.31 -13.48 1.56
C LYS A 85 -10.61 -14.89 1.06
N LYS A 86 -11.66 -15.08 0.26
CA LYS A 86 -11.97 -16.39 -0.35
C LYS A 86 -10.86 -16.86 -1.29
N MET A 87 -10.17 -15.91 -1.93
CA MET A 87 -9.01 -16.17 -2.79
C MET A 87 -7.69 -16.32 -2.02
N GLY A 88 -7.68 -16.11 -0.69
CA GLY A 88 -6.46 -16.13 0.11
C GLY A 88 -5.59 -14.87 -0.04
N ILE A 89 -6.14 -13.78 -0.57
CA ILE A 89 -5.42 -12.54 -0.87
C ILE A 89 -5.64 -11.51 0.25
N ASP A 90 -4.55 -10.99 0.84
CA ASP A 90 -4.62 -9.91 1.83
C ASP A 90 -4.36 -8.52 1.22
N ILE A 91 -5.44 -7.80 0.93
CA ILE A 91 -5.43 -6.45 0.34
C ILE A 91 -4.75 -5.38 1.22
N HIS A 92 -4.43 -5.69 2.48
CA HIS A 92 -3.71 -4.80 3.40
C HIS A 92 -2.19 -4.88 3.27
N THR A 93 -1.68 -5.88 2.55
CA THR A 93 -0.25 -6.02 2.22
C THR A 93 0.06 -5.42 0.85
N VAL A 94 1.34 -5.17 0.57
CA VAL A 94 1.76 -4.76 -0.78
C VAL A 94 1.37 -5.83 -1.80
N ASP A 95 1.77 -7.08 -1.57
CA ASP A 95 1.53 -8.18 -2.52
C ASP A 95 0.05 -8.41 -2.78
N GLY A 96 -0.77 -8.54 -1.72
CA GLY A 96 -2.19 -8.80 -1.92
C GLY A 96 -2.95 -7.61 -2.51
N ASN A 97 -2.49 -6.36 -2.30
CA ASN A 97 -3.08 -5.22 -3.00
C ASN A 97 -2.77 -5.22 -4.50
N LEU A 98 -1.54 -5.57 -4.90
CA LEU A 98 -1.16 -5.74 -6.31
C LEU A 98 -1.92 -6.89 -6.97
N GLU A 99 -1.99 -8.03 -6.29
CA GLU A 99 -2.65 -9.24 -6.79
C GLU A 99 -4.16 -9.03 -6.96
N TYR A 100 -4.83 -8.44 -5.97
CA TYR A 100 -6.25 -8.19 -6.08
C TYR A 100 -6.57 -7.10 -7.12
N ALA A 101 -5.73 -6.07 -7.24
CA ALA A 101 -5.87 -5.08 -8.30
C ALA A 101 -5.70 -5.69 -9.69
N ARG A 102 -4.80 -6.67 -9.86
CA ARG A 102 -4.69 -7.44 -11.11
C ARG A 102 -5.98 -8.20 -11.42
N HIS A 103 -6.53 -8.91 -10.43
CA HIS A 103 -7.79 -9.62 -10.60
C HIS A 103 -8.94 -8.69 -11.03
N LEU A 104 -9.05 -7.51 -10.41
CA LEU A 104 -10.04 -6.50 -10.80
C LEU A 104 -9.80 -5.99 -12.23
N TYR A 105 -8.56 -5.73 -12.59
CA TYR A 105 -8.21 -5.25 -13.93
C TYR A 105 -8.52 -6.28 -15.02
N GLU A 106 -8.21 -7.54 -14.79
CA GLU A 106 -8.49 -8.62 -15.74
C GLU A 106 -10.00 -8.89 -15.90
N SER A 107 -10.77 -8.69 -14.83
CA SER A 107 -12.22 -8.93 -14.86
C SER A 107 -13.05 -7.73 -15.33
N GLN A 108 -12.60 -6.51 -15.06
CA GLN A 108 -13.42 -5.29 -15.21
C GLN A 108 -12.68 -4.15 -15.93
N GLY A 109 -11.44 -4.35 -16.38
CA GLY A 109 -10.61 -3.31 -16.95
C GLY A 109 -10.35 -2.19 -15.93
N THR A 110 -10.43 -0.93 -16.37
CA THR A 110 -10.17 0.24 -15.52
C THR A 110 -11.39 0.77 -14.77
N GLN A 111 -12.56 0.16 -14.96
CA GLN A 111 -13.83 0.63 -14.39
C GLN A 111 -13.80 0.83 -12.87
N PRO A 112 -13.18 -0.07 -12.05
CA PRO A 112 -13.15 0.08 -10.60
C PRO A 112 -12.51 1.39 -10.11
N TRP A 113 -11.65 2.02 -10.93
CA TRP A 113 -10.92 3.25 -10.61
C TRP A 113 -11.47 4.48 -11.35
N SER A 114 -12.72 4.42 -11.81
CA SER A 114 -13.37 5.51 -12.56
C SER A 114 -13.40 6.86 -11.82
N SER A 115 -13.40 6.85 -10.49
CA SER A 115 -13.32 8.06 -9.65
C SER A 115 -12.03 8.85 -9.86
N SER A 116 -10.91 8.17 -10.10
CA SER A 116 -9.61 8.79 -10.35
C SER A 116 -9.30 8.99 -11.83
N ARG A 117 -10.26 8.70 -12.72
CA ARG A 117 -10.13 8.86 -14.18
C ARG A 117 -9.63 10.22 -14.63
N PRO A 118 -9.97 11.37 -14.01
CA PRO A 118 -9.36 12.66 -14.39
C PRO A 118 -7.82 12.67 -14.32
N CYS A 119 -7.21 11.80 -13.51
CA CYS A 119 -5.74 11.66 -13.39
C CYS A 119 -5.14 10.72 -14.43
N TRP A 120 -5.80 9.59 -14.75
CA TRP A 120 -5.23 8.55 -15.64
C TRP A 120 -5.90 8.45 -17.02
N GLY A 121 -7.01 9.12 -17.29
CA GLY A 121 -7.83 8.95 -18.50
C GLY A 121 -7.09 9.23 -19.81
N ASN A 122 -6.15 10.18 -19.81
CA ASN A 122 -5.30 10.46 -20.97
C ASN A 122 -4.34 9.31 -21.35
N TYR A 123 -4.26 8.28 -20.49
CA TYR A 123 -3.43 7.09 -20.67
C TYR A 123 -4.25 5.84 -21.02
N GLU A 124 -5.57 5.94 -21.26
CA GLU A 124 -6.44 4.79 -21.59
C GLU A 124 -5.90 3.91 -22.73
N LYS A 125 -5.20 4.51 -23.71
CA LYS A 125 -4.51 3.79 -24.79
C LYS A 125 -3.42 2.80 -24.33
N LEU A 126 -3.01 2.86 -23.07
CA LEU A 126 -2.05 1.95 -22.43
C LEU A 126 -2.73 0.75 -21.75
N ALA A 127 -4.06 0.67 -21.78
CA ALA A 127 -4.78 -0.52 -21.36
C ALA A 127 -4.60 -1.64 -22.38
N ILE A 128 -4.41 -2.86 -21.89
CA ILE A 128 -4.41 -4.07 -22.71
C ILE A 128 -5.80 -4.20 -23.35
N LYS A 129 -5.84 -4.44 -24.66
CA LYS A 129 -7.04 -4.79 -25.42
C LYS A 129 -7.23 -6.30 -25.44
#